data_AF-A0A7K5CKQ5-F1
#
_entry.id   AF-A0A7K5CKQ5-F1
#
_cell.length_a   1.000
_cell.length_b   1.000
_cell.length_c   1.000
_cell.angle_alpha   90.00
_cell.angle_beta   90.00
_cell.angle_gamma   90.00
#
_symmetry.space_group_name_H-M   'P 1'
#
loop_
_entity.id
_entity.type
_entity.pdbx_description
1 polymer ?
#
loop_
_entity_poly.entity_id
_entity_poly.type
_entity_poly.pdbx_seq_one_letter_code
_entity_poly.pdbx_strand_id
1 'polypeptide(L)'
;LDLAELQKELQKSQSVFPENPSVWVKDLAGYLNYKLQAPRSDPVLSQHPHDYPYCLASRELRGIIRSLLAKASGSLELFFDHCIYTMLQELDKAQGESLHGYRICIQALLLYRPRIATSSLGKYLEVLRSQQSRPAKCLTVLWALGQAGFTDLHEGLRGTAAPQGGPSVSPGATAVPPWCPLALSSLALSPSLQEQLRRLYPRLKVLALGARPEAALHTFFPSFLSRATPACPPAMKEELLTSLSQCLSLDPLSFSVWRQLYTKHLAQSSLLLNHLLETWESSSKKVQQSLQETVRSFKVTNEELAARAAGGDTDVAACDAACKELLCKMRGRGLPWPRLLLVLLLLAAGFLLHDVHTHGSFQASSCARLLRSSGVLPAWQKVSRACLQGYR
;
A
#
# COMPACT_ATOMS: atom_id res chain seq x y z
N LEU A 1 10.54 42.90 -1.17
CA LEU A 1 10.12 42.83 0.25
C LEU A 1 11.15 43.61 1.05
N ASP A 2 10.72 44.63 1.80
CA ASP A 2 11.60 45.37 2.73
C ASP A 2 11.55 44.69 4.11
N LEU A 3 12.69 44.15 4.55
CA LEU A 3 12.78 43.41 5.82
C LEU A 3 12.83 44.32 7.03
N ALA A 4 13.32 45.56 6.88
CA ALA A 4 13.34 46.54 7.96
C ALA A 4 11.92 47.06 8.24
N GLU A 5 11.14 47.31 7.19
CA GLU A 5 9.72 47.66 7.30
C GLU A 5 8.93 46.51 7.96
N LEU A 6 9.14 45.26 7.53
CA LEU A 6 8.52 44.09 8.16
C LEU A 6 8.85 44.00 9.65
N GLN A 7 10.12 44.15 10.04
CA GLN A 7 10.50 44.10 11.46
C GLN A 7 9.83 45.21 12.27
N LYS A 8 9.74 46.43 11.73
CA LYS A 8 9.07 47.55 12.39
C LYS A 8 7.58 47.27 12.61
N GLU A 9 6.88 46.74 11.61
CA GLU A 9 5.47 46.37 11.76
C GLU A 9 5.26 45.24 12.77
N LEU A 10 6.14 44.23 12.79
CA LEU A 10 6.07 43.16 13.78
C LEU A 10 6.35 43.67 15.20
N GLN A 11 7.33 44.56 15.38
CA GLN A 11 7.61 45.19 16.68
C GLN A 11 6.43 46.03 17.16
N LYS A 12 5.77 46.76 16.25
CA LYS A 12 4.56 47.51 16.55
C LYS A 12 3.45 46.57 17.02
N SER A 13 3.17 45.50 16.27
CA SER A 13 2.17 44.48 16.64
C SER A 13 2.46 43.87 18.02
N GLN A 14 3.73 43.57 18.31
CA GLN A 14 4.16 43.06 19.62
C GLN A 14 3.99 44.08 20.76
N SER A 15 4.24 45.37 20.50
CA SER A 15 4.08 46.43 21.50
C SER A 15 2.61 46.73 21.81
N VAL A 16 1.74 46.65 20.82
CA VAL A 16 0.29 46.93 20.97
C VAL A 16 -0.43 45.73 21.56
N PHE A 17 0.01 44.50 21.25
CA PHE A 17 -0.63 43.26 21.67
C PHE A 17 0.33 42.29 22.38
N PRO A 18 0.99 42.69 23.49
CA PRO A 18 2.03 41.87 24.13
C PRO A 18 1.52 40.51 24.65
N GLU A 19 0.25 40.43 25.03
CA GLU A 19 -0.37 39.21 25.57
C GLU A 19 -1.13 38.40 24.51
N ASN A 20 -1.05 38.77 23.24
CA ASN A 20 -1.77 38.08 22.16
C ASN A 20 -0.87 37.67 21.00
N PRO A 21 -0.07 36.59 21.16
CA PRO A 21 0.84 36.12 20.13
C PRO A 21 0.16 35.68 18.83
N SER A 22 -1.15 35.41 18.85
CA SER A 22 -1.92 35.09 17.64
C SER A 22 -1.97 36.26 16.67
N VAL A 23 -2.02 37.51 17.18
CA VAL A 23 -2.05 38.70 16.33
C VAL A 23 -0.74 38.86 15.57
N TRP A 24 0.40 38.64 16.24
CA TRP A 24 1.72 38.86 15.62
C TRP A 24 1.95 37.96 14.40
N VAL A 25 1.59 36.68 14.51
CA VAL A 25 1.75 35.71 13.43
C VAL A 25 0.74 35.95 12.29
N LYS A 26 -0.47 36.42 12.61
CA LYS A 26 -1.47 36.83 11.61
C LYS A 26 -1.02 38.07 10.84
N ASP A 27 -0.49 39.07 11.53
CA ASP A 27 0.06 40.28 10.92
C ASP A 27 1.26 39.95 10.02
N LEU A 28 2.12 39.01 10.45
CA LEU A 28 3.19 38.47 9.59
C LEU A 28 2.62 37.89 8.29
N ALA A 29 1.63 36.99 8.40
CA ALA A 29 1.04 36.34 7.23
C ALA A 29 0.36 37.35 6.30
N GLY A 30 -0.41 38.29 6.86
CA GLY A 30 -1.08 39.37 6.12
C GLY A 30 -0.08 40.29 5.42
N TYR A 31 0.96 40.74 6.12
CA TYR A 31 2.00 41.59 5.53
C TYR A 31 2.74 40.88 4.40
N LEU A 32 3.16 39.62 4.63
CA LEU A 32 3.80 38.83 3.59
C LEU A 32 2.88 38.65 2.38
N ASN A 33 1.60 38.38 2.60
CA ASN A 33 0.65 38.17 1.52
C ASN A 33 0.41 39.46 0.71
N TYR A 34 0.31 40.60 1.41
CA TYR A 34 0.16 41.91 0.81
C TYR A 34 1.38 42.32 -0.03
N LYS A 35 2.60 42.13 0.49
CA LYS A 35 3.84 42.55 -0.18
C LYS A 35 4.34 41.52 -1.21
N LEU A 36 3.99 40.24 -1.07
CA LEU A 36 4.36 39.16 -1.99
C LEU A 36 3.19 38.83 -2.93
N GLN A 37 2.78 39.83 -3.69
CA GLN A 37 1.83 39.64 -4.78
C GLN A 37 2.48 38.77 -5.86
N ALA A 38 1.75 37.75 -6.30
CA ALA A 38 2.19 36.87 -7.37
C ALA A 38 0.98 36.48 -8.25
N PRO A 39 1.22 36.14 -9.53
CA PRO A 39 0.17 35.69 -10.42
C PRO A 39 -0.59 34.49 -9.83
N ARG A 40 -1.87 34.40 -10.19
CA ARG A 40 -2.73 33.28 -9.79
C ARG A 40 -2.08 31.98 -10.25
N SER A 41 -1.78 31.12 -9.27
CA SER A 41 -1.10 29.84 -9.48
C SER A 41 -2.05 28.68 -9.19
N ASP A 42 -1.70 27.48 -9.65
CA ASP A 42 -2.47 26.30 -9.31
C ASP A 42 -2.39 26.02 -7.79
N PRO A 43 -3.46 25.50 -7.16
CA PRO A 43 -3.54 25.31 -5.71
C PRO A 43 -2.41 24.46 -5.10
N VAL A 44 -1.79 23.58 -5.89
CA VAL A 44 -0.72 22.67 -5.43
C VAL A 44 0.68 23.12 -5.86
N LEU A 45 0.79 24.21 -6.63
CA LEU A 45 2.04 24.73 -7.17
C LEU A 45 2.82 23.66 -7.96
N SER A 46 2.11 22.86 -8.75
CA SER A 46 2.61 21.67 -9.45
C SER A 46 3.79 21.94 -10.40
N GLN A 47 3.94 23.17 -10.87
CA GLN A 47 5.05 23.59 -11.73
C GLN A 47 6.32 23.97 -10.97
N HIS A 48 6.27 23.97 -9.63
CA HIS A 48 7.35 24.41 -8.76
C HIS A 48 7.92 23.28 -7.92
N PRO A 49 9.15 23.46 -7.37
CA PRO A 49 9.72 22.55 -6.38
C PRO A 49 8.84 22.41 -5.12
N HIS A 50 8.98 21.29 -4.42
CA HIS A 50 8.20 20.98 -3.22
C HIS A 50 8.35 22.00 -2.07
N ASP A 51 9.46 22.70 -2.01
CA ASP A 51 9.80 23.71 -0.99
C ASP A 51 9.48 25.16 -1.43
N TYR A 52 8.94 25.35 -2.63
CA TYR A 52 8.42 26.65 -3.08
C TYR A 52 7.06 26.97 -2.41
N PRO A 53 6.77 28.25 -2.07
CA PRO A 53 7.59 29.44 -2.25
C PRO A 53 8.62 29.71 -1.14
N TYR A 54 8.61 28.98 -0.03
CA TYR A 54 9.48 29.27 1.11
C TYR A 54 10.98 29.15 0.79
N CYS A 55 11.34 28.34 -0.21
CA CYS A 55 12.72 28.23 -0.70
C CYS A 55 13.29 29.55 -1.22
N LEU A 56 12.43 30.48 -1.69
CA LEU A 56 12.84 31.82 -2.13
C LEU A 56 13.07 32.80 -0.97
N ALA A 57 12.64 32.47 0.26
CA ALA A 57 12.86 33.34 1.41
C ALA A 57 14.36 33.44 1.74
N SER A 58 14.86 34.67 1.86
CA SER A 58 16.25 34.93 2.27
C SER A 58 16.53 34.38 3.66
N ARG A 59 17.81 34.13 3.98
CA ARG A 59 18.22 33.66 5.31
C ARG A 59 17.72 34.56 6.44
N GLU A 60 17.75 35.87 6.21
CA GLU A 60 17.25 36.89 7.15
C GLU A 60 15.74 36.77 7.36
N LEU A 61 14.95 36.68 6.29
CA LEU A 61 13.50 36.50 6.38
C LEU A 61 13.13 35.20 7.12
N ARG A 62 13.82 34.09 6.80
CA ARG A 62 13.63 32.82 7.50
C ARG A 62 13.95 32.94 9.00
N GLY A 63 14.97 33.73 9.36
CA GLY A 63 15.32 34.05 10.74
C GLY A 63 14.22 34.83 11.48
N ILE A 64 13.68 35.87 10.84
CA ILE A 64 12.56 36.67 11.38
C ILE A 64 11.34 35.79 11.64
N ILE A 65 10.92 35.00 10.63
CA ILE A 65 9.76 34.10 10.74
C ILE A 65 9.97 33.09 11.87
N ARG A 66 11.13 32.42 11.91
CA ARG A 66 11.43 31.42 12.95
C ARG A 66 11.42 32.02 14.35
N SER A 67 12.02 33.20 14.52
CA SER A 67 12.02 33.91 15.80
C SER A 67 10.60 34.25 16.25
N LEU A 68 9.74 34.69 15.34
CA LEU A 68 8.36 35.03 15.67
C LEU A 68 7.54 33.80 16.04
N LEU A 69 7.66 32.71 15.26
CA LEU A 69 6.98 31.43 15.55
C LEU A 69 7.41 30.84 16.91
N ALA A 70 8.69 30.99 17.28
CA ALA A 70 9.17 30.56 18.59
C ALA A 70 8.53 31.35 19.73
N LYS A 71 8.40 32.68 19.59
CA LYS A 71 7.73 33.55 20.58
C LYS A 71 6.21 33.30 20.66
N ALA A 72 5.60 32.84 19.58
CA ALA A 72 4.16 32.59 19.49
C ALA A 72 3.76 31.11 19.63
N SER A 73 4.58 30.30 20.31
CA SER A 73 4.42 28.84 20.38
C SER A 73 3.04 28.36 20.85
N GLY A 74 2.38 29.12 21.73
CA GLY A 74 1.04 28.80 22.25
C GLY A 74 -0.11 29.04 21.26
N SER A 75 0.12 29.78 20.18
CA SER A 75 -0.92 30.21 19.23
C SER A 75 -0.78 29.58 17.84
N LEU A 76 0.16 28.64 17.68
CA LEU A 76 0.54 28.09 16.38
C LEU A 76 -0.56 27.24 15.71
N GLU A 77 -1.37 26.51 16.49
CA GLU A 77 -2.49 25.73 15.93
C GLU A 77 -3.58 26.65 15.37
N LEU A 78 -3.97 27.69 16.13
CA LEU A 78 -4.91 28.72 15.69
C LEU A 78 -4.38 29.51 14.49
N PHE A 79 -3.06 29.68 14.40
CA PHE A 79 -2.43 30.34 13.27
C PHE A 79 -2.48 29.47 12.00
N PHE A 80 -2.24 28.16 12.12
CA PHE A 80 -2.38 27.23 11.01
C PHE A 80 -3.80 27.23 10.45
N ASP A 81 -4.79 27.19 11.33
CA ASP A 81 -6.21 27.33 10.98
C ASP A 81 -6.47 28.62 10.23
N HIS A 82 -6.01 29.74 10.77
CA HIS A 82 -6.18 31.04 10.15
C HIS A 82 -5.61 31.05 8.72
N CYS A 83 -4.38 30.57 8.51
CA CYS A 83 -3.81 30.51 7.16
C CYS A 83 -4.67 29.69 6.20
N ILE A 84 -5.15 28.51 6.61
CA ILE A 84 -5.98 27.66 5.74
C ILE A 84 -7.32 28.34 5.45
N TYR A 85 -8.08 28.74 6.47
CA TYR A 85 -9.41 29.33 6.27
C TYR A 85 -9.36 30.65 5.51
N THR A 86 -8.34 31.48 5.75
CA THR A 86 -8.16 32.71 4.98
C THR A 86 -7.84 32.40 3.53
N MET A 87 -6.93 31.46 3.22
CA MET A 87 -6.72 31.04 1.82
C MET A 87 -8.01 30.53 1.16
N LEU A 88 -8.85 29.79 1.90
CA LEU A 88 -10.14 29.30 1.38
C LEU A 88 -11.14 30.44 1.12
N GLN A 89 -11.13 31.51 1.93
CA GLN A 89 -11.93 32.71 1.71
C GLN A 89 -11.42 33.53 0.53
N GLU A 90 -10.10 33.67 0.39
CA GLU A 90 -9.47 34.38 -0.74
C GLU A 90 -9.80 33.72 -2.08
N LEU A 91 -9.95 32.39 -2.11
CA LEU A 91 -10.38 31.65 -3.29
C LEU A 91 -11.84 31.92 -3.71
N ASP A 92 -12.67 32.52 -2.84
CA ASP A 92 -14.03 32.96 -3.18
C ASP A 92 -14.05 34.32 -3.88
N LYS A 93 -13.01 35.14 -3.69
CA LYS A 93 -12.97 36.48 -4.27
C LYS A 93 -12.75 36.41 -5.78
N ALA A 94 -13.56 37.16 -6.53
CA ALA A 94 -13.51 37.16 -8.00
C ALA A 94 -12.16 37.62 -8.57
N GLN A 95 -11.47 38.55 -7.90
CA GLN A 95 -10.17 39.06 -8.31
C GLN A 95 -8.98 38.25 -7.79
N GLY A 96 -9.21 37.25 -6.92
CA GLY A 96 -8.22 36.30 -6.39
C GLY A 96 -6.91 36.93 -5.93
N GLU A 97 -6.77 37.24 -4.64
CA GLU A 97 -5.50 37.73 -4.09
C GLU A 97 -4.40 36.65 -4.10
N SER A 98 -3.15 37.08 -4.01
CA SER A 98 -2.02 36.17 -3.77
C SER A 98 -2.30 35.33 -2.53
N LEU A 99 -1.84 34.07 -2.53
CA LEU A 99 -1.87 33.19 -1.35
C LEU A 99 -0.46 32.96 -0.78
N HIS A 100 0.56 33.58 -1.38
CA HIS A 100 1.96 33.22 -1.13
C HIS A 100 2.41 33.53 0.29
N GLY A 101 1.89 34.60 0.91
CA GLY A 101 2.21 34.91 2.30
C GLY A 101 1.77 33.80 3.26
N TYR A 102 0.54 33.33 3.09
CA TYR A 102 -0.01 32.21 3.86
C TYR A 102 0.72 30.90 3.59
N ARG A 103 1.07 30.62 2.33
CA ARG A 103 1.85 29.43 1.94
C ARG A 103 3.24 29.40 2.57
N ILE A 104 3.95 30.53 2.55
CA ILE A 104 5.25 30.71 3.22
C ILE A 104 5.11 30.42 4.72
N CYS A 105 4.07 30.97 5.36
CA CYS A 105 3.84 30.78 6.78
C CYS A 105 3.54 29.31 7.11
N ILE A 106 2.71 28.64 6.33
CA ILE A 106 2.42 27.21 6.49
C ILE A 106 3.68 26.36 6.36
N GLN A 107 4.50 26.61 5.33
CA GLN A 107 5.77 25.89 5.15
C GLN A 107 6.72 26.12 6.32
N ALA A 108 6.93 27.38 6.73
CA ALA A 108 7.78 27.69 7.89
C ALA A 108 7.26 27.08 9.19
N LEU A 109 5.93 27.09 9.39
CA LEU A 109 5.27 26.53 10.56
C LEU A 109 5.47 25.01 10.65
N LEU A 110 5.19 24.30 9.57
CA LEU A 110 5.26 22.84 9.55
C LEU A 110 6.71 22.33 9.47
N LEU A 111 7.66 23.16 9.05
CA LEU A 111 9.08 22.93 9.25
C LEU A 111 9.51 23.02 10.73
N TYR A 112 8.78 23.78 11.55
CA TYR A 112 9.06 23.97 12.97
C TYR A 112 8.25 23.01 13.88
N ARG A 113 6.98 22.78 13.57
CA ARG A 113 5.99 22.03 14.37
C ARG A 113 5.04 21.22 13.46
N PRO A 114 5.50 20.12 12.86
CA PRO A 114 4.70 19.33 11.90
C PRO A 114 3.44 18.69 12.50
N ARG A 115 3.45 18.39 13.80
CA ARG A 115 2.31 17.83 14.56
C ARG A 115 1.02 18.64 14.50
N ILE A 116 1.09 19.93 14.17
CA ILE A 116 -0.08 20.81 14.09
C ILE A 116 -1.03 20.37 12.97
N ALA A 117 -0.49 19.88 11.85
CA ALA A 117 -1.31 19.42 10.74
C ALA A 117 -2.15 18.18 11.08
N THR A 118 -1.66 17.36 12.02
CA THR A 118 -2.25 16.05 12.35
C THR A 118 -3.13 16.09 13.58
N SER A 119 -2.82 16.95 14.56
CA SER A 119 -3.63 17.12 15.77
C SER A 119 -5.06 17.54 15.45
N SER A 120 -5.25 18.33 14.39
CA SER A 120 -6.53 18.84 13.93
C SER A 120 -7.08 18.17 12.66
N LEU A 121 -6.60 16.98 12.29
CA LEU A 121 -6.94 16.36 11.00
C LEU A 121 -8.45 16.17 10.79
N GLY A 122 -9.18 15.73 11.83
CA GLY A 122 -10.63 15.49 11.74
C GLY A 122 -11.39 16.72 11.23
N LYS A 123 -11.04 17.90 11.74
CA LYS A 123 -11.61 19.19 11.32
C LYS A 123 -11.39 19.46 9.83
N TYR A 124 -10.18 19.21 9.32
CA TYR A 124 -9.90 19.46 7.90
C TYR A 124 -10.53 18.41 6.98
N LEU A 125 -10.73 17.17 7.43
CA LEU A 125 -11.49 16.17 6.68
C LEU A 125 -12.96 16.60 6.52
N GLU A 126 -13.57 17.19 7.54
CA GLU A 126 -14.91 17.76 7.44
C GLU A 126 -14.96 18.93 6.45
N VAL A 127 -13.94 19.81 6.48
CA VAL A 127 -13.81 20.89 5.48
C VAL A 127 -13.73 20.31 4.07
N LEU A 128 -12.90 19.28 3.84
CA LEU A 128 -12.79 18.61 2.54
C LEU A 128 -14.13 18.02 2.06
N ARG A 129 -14.89 17.38 2.95
CA ARG A 129 -16.24 16.87 2.62
C ARG A 129 -17.20 18.01 2.27
N SER A 130 -17.18 19.09 3.04
CA SER A 130 -18.04 20.26 2.79
C SER A 130 -17.73 20.98 1.47
N GLN A 131 -16.47 20.93 1.03
CA GLN A 131 -15.98 21.64 -0.16
C GLN A 131 -15.80 20.71 -1.38
N GLN A 132 -16.36 19.50 -1.36
CA GLN A 132 -16.14 18.48 -2.39
C GLN A 132 -16.46 18.93 -3.83
N SER A 133 -17.40 19.88 -4.00
CA SER A 133 -17.76 20.44 -5.30
C SER A 133 -16.79 21.52 -5.80
N ARG A 134 -15.78 21.89 -5.00
CA ARG A 134 -14.88 23.03 -5.23
C ARG A 134 -13.41 22.57 -5.23
N PRO A 135 -12.91 22.03 -6.35
CA PRO A 135 -11.61 21.35 -6.38
C PRO A 135 -10.43 22.23 -5.95
N ALA A 136 -10.46 23.53 -6.26
CA ALA A 136 -9.39 24.45 -5.86
C ALA A 136 -9.25 24.59 -4.33
N LYS A 137 -10.37 24.56 -3.61
CA LYS A 137 -10.40 24.61 -2.14
C LYS A 137 -9.88 23.32 -1.54
N CYS A 138 -10.35 22.19 -2.04
CA CYS A 138 -9.86 20.87 -1.61
C CYS A 138 -8.35 20.74 -1.79
N LEU A 139 -7.85 21.10 -2.97
CA LEU A 139 -6.42 21.05 -3.27
C LEU A 139 -5.59 21.97 -2.38
N THR A 140 -6.11 23.14 -2.01
CA THR A 140 -5.42 24.07 -1.10
C THR A 140 -5.29 23.50 0.30
N VAL A 141 -6.35 22.89 0.83
CA VAL A 141 -6.31 22.20 2.14
C VAL A 141 -5.33 21.03 2.11
N LEU A 142 -5.39 20.20 1.05
CA LEU A 142 -4.51 19.05 0.89
C LEU A 142 -3.04 19.47 0.77
N TRP A 143 -2.75 20.53 0.01
CA TRP A 143 -1.42 21.08 -0.10
C TRP A 143 -0.88 21.54 1.26
N ALA A 144 -1.71 22.23 2.06
CA ALA A 144 -1.32 22.72 3.38
C ALA A 144 -1.01 21.58 4.35
N LEU A 145 -1.88 20.57 4.42
CA LEU A 145 -1.67 19.38 5.26
C LEU A 145 -0.45 18.56 4.81
N GLY A 146 -0.24 18.46 3.50
CA GLY A 146 0.88 17.74 2.90
C GLY A 146 2.24 18.29 3.29
N GLN A 147 2.33 19.57 3.67
CA GLN A 147 3.61 20.18 4.07
C GLN A 147 4.24 19.51 5.30
N ALA A 148 3.44 18.94 6.21
CA ALA A 148 3.95 18.24 7.38
C ALA A 148 4.79 17.00 7.01
N GLY A 149 4.45 16.34 5.90
CA GLY A 149 5.15 15.14 5.43
C GLY A 149 6.54 15.38 4.87
N PHE A 150 6.89 16.63 4.51
CA PHE A 150 8.24 16.98 4.09
C PHE A 150 9.19 17.19 5.27
N THR A 151 8.66 17.53 6.45
CA THR A 151 9.46 17.74 7.67
C THR A 151 9.53 16.49 8.54
N ASP A 152 8.37 15.89 8.77
CA ASP A 152 8.21 14.74 9.65
C ASP A 152 7.27 13.77 8.97
N LEU A 153 7.89 12.72 8.41
CA LEU A 153 7.19 11.66 7.72
C LEU A 153 6.09 11.04 8.60
N HIS A 154 6.32 10.90 9.91
CA HIS A 154 5.35 10.38 10.87
C HIS A 154 4.11 11.27 11.00
N GLU A 155 4.25 12.59 10.84
CA GLU A 155 3.11 13.51 10.87
C GLU A 155 2.42 13.61 9.50
N GLY A 156 3.16 13.65 8.39
CA GLY A 156 2.54 13.54 7.05
C GLY A 156 1.67 12.29 6.88
N LEU A 157 1.99 11.24 7.65
CA LEU A 157 1.30 9.96 7.70
C LEU A 157 -0.02 9.96 8.47
N ARG A 158 -0.07 10.62 9.62
CA ARG A 158 -1.29 10.70 10.43
C ARG A 158 -2.41 11.43 9.70
N GLY A 159 -2.05 12.41 8.85
CA GLY A 159 -2.93 13.13 7.93
C GLY A 159 -3.79 12.27 6.99
N THR A 160 -3.59 10.95 6.99
CA THR A 160 -4.18 9.99 6.06
C THR A 160 -4.92 8.83 6.76
N ALA A 161 -4.95 8.86 8.09
CA ALA A 161 -5.74 7.94 8.91
C ALA A 161 -7.07 8.60 9.27
N ALA A 162 -8.12 8.37 8.47
CA ALA A 162 -9.46 8.47 9.01
C ALA A 162 -9.58 7.44 10.15
N PRO A 163 -10.05 7.80 11.35
CA PRO A 163 -10.25 6.83 12.40
C PRO A 163 -11.48 5.99 12.01
N GLN A 164 -11.27 4.72 11.69
CA GLN A 164 -12.29 3.71 12.02
C GLN A 164 -11.85 3.07 13.33
N GLY A 165 -12.75 3.12 14.31
CA GLY A 165 -12.48 2.88 15.71
C GLY A 165 -11.87 1.52 16.01
N GLY A 166 -11.01 1.52 17.03
CA GLY A 166 -10.43 0.34 17.65
C GLY A 166 -9.16 0.74 18.42
N PRO A 167 -9.08 0.51 19.75
CA PRO A 167 -7.91 0.91 20.51
C PRO A 167 -6.77 -0.10 20.30
N SER A 168 -5.54 0.39 20.50
CA SER A 168 -4.28 -0.37 20.61
C SER A 168 -3.62 -0.85 19.30
N VAL A 169 -2.67 -0.06 18.79
CA VAL A 169 -1.46 -0.59 18.14
C VAL A 169 -0.25 0.27 18.56
N SER A 170 0.78 -0.41 19.07
CA SER A 170 2.03 0.12 19.62
C SER A 170 2.90 0.89 18.61
N PRO A 171 3.81 1.78 19.09
CA PRO A 171 4.59 2.69 18.25
C PRO A 171 5.78 1.94 17.65
N GLY A 172 5.61 1.46 16.43
CA GLY A 172 6.61 0.64 15.76
C GLY A 172 6.51 0.81 14.27
N ALA A 173 7.21 1.83 13.79
CA ALA A 173 7.57 2.06 12.40
C ALA A 173 6.49 2.65 11.47
N THR A 174 6.77 3.89 11.14
CA THR A 174 5.92 4.84 10.43
C THR A 174 6.64 5.31 9.18
N ALA A 175 6.11 4.90 8.03
CA ALA A 175 6.53 5.43 6.76
C ALA A 175 5.33 5.47 5.79
N VAL A 176 5.37 6.37 4.79
CA VAL A 176 4.28 6.79 3.88
C VAL A 176 3.68 5.67 3.05
N PRO A 177 2.39 5.29 3.24
CA PRO A 177 1.72 4.41 2.30
C PRO A 177 1.64 5.08 0.93
N PRO A 178 2.21 4.49 -0.13
CA PRO A 178 2.22 5.05 -1.46
C PRO A 178 0.84 5.39 -2.02
N TRP A 179 -0.25 4.73 -1.61
CA TRP A 179 -1.60 4.86 -2.20
C TRP A 179 -2.35 6.17 -1.88
N CYS A 180 -1.88 7.03 -0.98
CA CYS A 180 -2.59 8.26 -0.62
C CYS A 180 -2.99 9.18 -1.79
N PRO A 181 -2.13 9.41 -2.81
CA PRO A 181 -2.54 10.17 -3.98
C PRO A 181 -3.67 9.47 -4.77
N LEU A 182 -3.74 8.14 -4.76
CA LEU A 182 -4.77 7.38 -5.49
C LEU A 182 -6.12 7.32 -4.77
N ALA A 183 -6.15 7.21 -3.43
CA ALA A 183 -7.40 7.34 -2.68
C ALA A 183 -8.00 8.76 -2.81
N LEU A 184 -7.14 9.77 -2.89
CA LEU A 184 -7.53 11.15 -3.19
C LEU A 184 -7.99 11.32 -4.65
N SER A 185 -7.42 10.57 -5.59
CA SER A 185 -7.87 10.52 -6.99
C SER A 185 -9.30 10.01 -7.14
N SER A 186 -9.74 9.08 -6.29
CA SER A 186 -11.09 8.49 -6.36
C SER A 186 -12.18 9.33 -5.71
N LEU A 187 -11.86 10.30 -4.84
CA LEU A 187 -12.85 10.94 -3.97
C LEU A 187 -13.20 12.40 -4.31
N ALA A 188 -12.39 13.15 -5.08
CA ALA A 188 -12.68 14.59 -5.27
C ALA A 188 -12.00 15.31 -6.46
N LEU A 189 -11.29 14.61 -7.35
CA LEU A 189 -10.45 15.23 -8.37
C LEU A 189 -11.07 15.20 -9.77
N SER A 190 -10.88 16.26 -10.56
CA SER A 190 -11.27 16.26 -11.98
C SER A 190 -10.44 15.24 -12.78
N PRO A 191 -10.96 14.67 -13.88
CA PRO A 191 -10.29 13.59 -14.62
C PRO A 191 -8.87 13.94 -15.09
N SER A 192 -8.64 15.20 -15.46
CA SER A 192 -7.32 15.72 -15.87
C SER A 192 -6.29 15.71 -14.73
N LEU A 193 -6.72 16.04 -13.51
CA LEU A 193 -5.85 16.12 -12.33
C LEU A 193 -5.59 14.73 -11.75
N GLN A 194 -6.56 13.81 -11.86
CA GLN A 194 -6.34 12.40 -11.58
C GLN A 194 -5.25 11.81 -12.48
N GLU A 195 -5.25 12.15 -13.77
CA GLU A 195 -4.24 11.68 -14.73
C GLU A 195 -2.84 12.21 -14.42
N GLN A 196 -2.71 13.50 -14.07
CA GLN A 196 -1.43 14.05 -13.65
C GLN A 196 -0.91 13.42 -12.35
N LEU A 197 -1.80 13.18 -11.38
CA LEU A 197 -1.43 12.55 -10.12
C LEU A 197 -1.02 11.09 -10.30
N ARG A 198 -1.70 10.35 -11.19
CA ARG A 198 -1.32 8.99 -11.60
C ARG A 198 0.08 8.95 -12.24
N ARG A 199 0.43 9.96 -13.05
CA ARG A 199 1.77 10.05 -13.66
C ARG A 199 2.88 10.33 -12.64
N LEU A 200 2.60 11.11 -11.61
CA LEU A 200 3.58 11.46 -10.56
C LEU A 200 3.68 10.41 -9.45
N TYR A 201 2.66 9.57 -9.33
CA TYR A 201 2.51 8.56 -8.30
C TYR A 201 3.73 7.63 -8.14
N PRO A 202 4.33 7.05 -9.20
CA PRO A 202 5.47 6.14 -9.02
C PRO A 202 6.69 6.84 -8.39
N ARG A 203 6.89 8.13 -8.69
CA ARG A 203 7.99 8.92 -8.11
C ARG A 203 7.70 9.25 -6.65
N LEU A 204 6.45 9.58 -6.31
CA LEU A 204 6.01 9.80 -4.93
C LEU A 204 6.14 8.53 -4.09
N LYS A 205 5.78 7.36 -4.64
CA LYS A 205 5.93 6.05 -4.01
C LYS A 205 7.38 5.76 -3.63
N VAL A 206 8.32 5.99 -4.54
CA VAL A 206 9.76 5.78 -4.27
C VAL A 206 10.28 6.71 -3.17
N LEU A 207 9.87 7.98 -3.17
CA LEU A 207 10.24 8.94 -2.14
C LEU A 207 9.64 8.59 -0.77
N ALA A 208 8.38 8.16 -0.76
CA ALA A 208 7.62 7.73 0.41
C ALA A 208 8.20 6.48 1.11
N LEU A 209 8.71 5.54 0.33
CA LEU A 209 9.31 4.29 0.81
C LEU A 209 10.75 4.49 1.33
N GLY A 210 11.32 5.68 1.15
CA GLY A 210 12.63 6.06 1.65
C GLY A 210 13.81 5.42 0.91
N ALA A 211 15.04 5.76 1.32
CA ALA A 211 16.27 5.33 0.65
C ALA A 211 16.61 3.84 0.83
N ARG A 212 15.93 3.11 1.73
CA ARG A 212 16.13 1.68 2.02
C ARG A 212 14.78 0.95 2.20
N PRO A 213 14.02 0.73 1.11
CA PRO A 213 12.70 0.09 1.20
C PRO A 213 12.78 -1.32 1.81
N GLU A 214 13.82 -2.08 1.49
CA GLU A 214 14.03 -3.47 1.95
C GLU A 214 14.08 -3.64 3.49
N ALA A 215 14.40 -2.57 4.22
CA ALA A 215 14.55 -2.62 5.69
C ALA A 215 13.31 -2.19 6.47
N ALA A 216 12.30 -1.61 5.80
CA ALA A 216 11.16 -1.00 6.47
C ALA A 216 9.81 -1.31 5.81
N LEU A 217 9.75 -2.07 4.70
CA LEU A 217 8.48 -2.32 4.01
C LEU A 217 7.44 -3.07 4.87
N HIS A 218 7.89 -3.91 5.81
CA HIS A 218 7.01 -4.59 6.77
C HIS A 218 6.18 -3.64 7.63
N THR A 219 6.61 -2.40 7.80
CA THR A 219 5.98 -1.39 8.67
C THR A 219 4.79 -0.73 7.97
N PHE A 220 4.79 -0.72 6.65
CA PHE A 220 3.69 -0.22 5.82
C PHE A 220 2.66 -1.31 5.51
N PHE A 221 3.08 -2.58 5.59
CA PHE A 221 2.24 -3.74 5.27
C PHE A 221 0.87 -3.72 5.98
N PRO A 222 0.75 -3.46 7.29
CA PRO A 222 -0.54 -3.38 7.98
C PRO A 222 -1.46 -2.31 7.36
N SER A 223 -0.86 -1.19 6.97
CA SER A 223 -1.54 -0.02 6.42
C SER A 223 -2.12 -0.28 5.03
N PHE A 224 -1.42 -1.07 4.21
CA PHE A 224 -1.95 -1.52 2.92
C PHE A 224 -3.00 -2.60 3.09
N LEU A 225 -2.74 -3.58 3.95
CA LEU A 225 -3.62 -4.73 4.13
C LEU A 225 -4.98 -4.28 4.66
N SER A 226 -5.04 -3.43 5.69
CA SER A 226 -6.31 -2.98 6.27
C SER A 226 -7.20 -2.25 5.27
N ARG A 227 -6.60 -1.65 4.22
CA ARG A 227 -7.29 -0.84 3.21
C ARG A 227 -7.61 -1.59 1.93
N ALA A 228 -7.05 -2.77 1.70
CA ALA A 228 -7.35 -3.61 0.54
C ALA A 228 -8.74 -4.28 0.70
N THR A 229 -9.79 -3.47 0.75
CA THR A 229 -11.16 -3.96 0.96
C THR A 229 -11.84 -4.32 -0.37
N PRO A 230 -12.84 -5.21 -0.37
CA PRO A 230 -13.59 -5.56 -1.59
C PRO A 230 -14.30 -4.37 -2.24
N ALA A 231 -14.64 -3.33 -1.46
CA ALA A 231 -15.32 -2.13 -1.91
C ALA A 231 -14.38 -1.07 -2.56
N CYS A 232 -13.07 -1.33 -2.60
CA CYS A 232 -12.12 -0.40 -3.20
C CYS A 232 -12.29 -0.28 -4.72
N PRO A 233 -12.14 0.92 -5.30
CA PRO A 233 -12.06 1.10 -6.75
C PRO A 233 -10.96 0.20 -7.36
N PRO A 234 -11.18 -0.36 -8.56
CA PRO A 234 -10.30 -1.39 -9.13
C PRO A 234 -8.84 -0.94 -9.27
N ALA A 235 -8.61 0.29 -9.75
CA ALA A 235 -7.26 0.85 -9.88
C ALA A 235 -6.53 1.04 -8.53
N MET A 236 -7.27 1.38 -7.46
CA MET A 236 -6.69 1.52 -6.13
C MET A 236 -6.41 0.13 -5.52
N LYS A 237 -7.31 -0.82 -5.74
CA LYS A 237 -7.16 -2.20 -5.29
C LYS A 237 -5.92 -2.84 -5.92
N GLU A 238 -5.73 -2.68 -7.23
CA GLU A 238 -4.55 -3.17 -7.95
C GLU A 238 -3.24 -2.61 -7.38
N GLU A 239 -3.19 -1.30 -7.13
CA GLU A 239 -1.98 -0.66 -6.58
C GLU A 239 -1.68 -1.11 -5.13
N LEU A 240 -2.71 -1.26 -4.30
CA LEU A 240 -2.57 -1.77 -2.93
C LEU A 240 -2.01 -3.20 -2.94
N LEU A 241 -2.56 -4.06 -3.80
CA LEU A 241 -2.12 -5.45 -3.95
C LEU A 241 -0.70 -5.54 -4.50
N THR A 242 -0.36 -4.71 -5.48
CA THR A 242 0.99 -4.59 -6.03
C THR A 242 1.98 -4.13 -4.96
N SER A 243 1.60 -3.16 -4.12
CA SER A 243 2.42 -2.67 -3.00
C SER A 243 2.62 -3.73 -1.91
N LEU A 244 1.56 -4.49 -1.57
CA LEU A 244 1.65 -5.63 -0.64
C LEU A 244 2.57 -6.72 -1.17
N SER A 245 2.46 -7.07 -2.46
CA SER A 245 3.35 -8.02 -3.13
C SER A 245 4.82 -7.55 -3.12
N GLN A 246 5.04 -6.25 -3.31
CA GLN A 246 6.36 -5.63 -3.21
C GLN A 246 6.93 -5.72 -1.78
N CYS A 247 6.12 -5.48 -0.74
CA CYS A 247 6.53 -5.68 0.65
C CYS A 247 7.01 -7.11 0.90
N LEU A 248 6.24 -8.11 0.45
CA LEU A 248 6.59 -9.52 0.61
C LEU A 248 7.85 -9.91 -0.18
N SER A 249 8.07 -9.28 -1.32
CA SER A 249 9.20 -9.61 -2.21
C SER A 249 10.52 -9.02 -1.73
N LEU A 250 10.49 -7.82 -1.15
CA LEU A 250 11.68 -7.06 -0.77
C LEU A 250 12.04 -7.16 0.71
N ASP A 251 11.05 -7.35 1.59
CA ASP A 251 11.26 -7.40 3.04
C ASP A 251 10.66 -8.68 3.66
N PRO A 252 11.51 -9.65 4.05
CA PRO A 252 11.07 -10.91 4.63
C PRO A 252 10.24 -10.75 5.91
N LEU A 253 10.42 -9.67 6.67
CA LEU A 253 9.65 -9.42 7.89
C LEU A 253 8.16 -9.19 7.57
N SER A 254 7.82 -8.78 6.35
CA SER A 254 6.43 -8.58 5.90
C SER A 254 5.60 -9.86 6.03
N PHE A 255 6.18 -11.04 5.79
CA PHE A 255 5.49 -12.33 5.99
C PHE A 255 5.16 -12.59 7.46
N SER A 256 6.00 -12.14 8.40
CA SER A 256 5.75 -12.29 9.82
C SER A 256 4.61 -11.39 10.30
N VAL A 257 4.60 -10.13 9.81
CA VAL A 257 3.55 -9.15 10.08
C VAL A 257 2.22 -9.62 9.49
N TRP A 258 2.22 -10.14 8.26
CA TRP A 258 1.01 -10.69 7.66
C TRP A 258 0.41 -11.83 8.49
N ARG A 259 1.26 -12.74 8.99
CA ARG A 259 0.82 -13.84 9.86
C ARG A 259 0.12 -13.36 11.13
N GLN A 260 0.64 -12.30 11.75
CA GLN A 260 0.03 -11.71 12.95
C GLN A 260 -1.32 -11.03 12.67
N LEU A 261 -1.50 -10.50 11.45
CA LEU A 261 -2.68 -9.74 11.05
C LEU A 261 -3.77 -10.60 10.40
N TYR A 262 -3.44 -11.82 9.97
CA TYR A 262 -4.28 -12.67 9.15
C TYR A 262 -5.70 -12.85 9.69
N THR A 263 -5.83 -13.25 10.96
CA THR A 263 -7.14 -13.51 11.60
C THR A 263 -8.00 -12.27 11.76
N LYS A 264 -7.39 -11.07 11.76
CA LYS A 264 -8.10 -9.78 11.86
C LYS A 264 -8.47 -9.20 10.50
N HIS A 265 -7.90 -9.74 9.41
CA HIS A 265 -8.00 -9.19 8.07
C HIS A 265 -8.21 -10.30 7.02
N LEU A 266 -9.18 -11.20 7.26
CA LEU A 266 -9.44 -12.35 6.39
C LEU A 266 -9.92 -11.91 5.00
N ALA A 267 -10.92 -11.04 4.92
CA ALA A 267 -11.40 -10.49 3.64
C ALA A 267 -10.27 -9.89 2.79
N GLN A 268 -9.39 -9.09 3.40
CA GLN A 268 -8.27 -8.44 2.72
C GLN A 268 -7.15 -9.44 2.38
N SER A 269 -6.90 -10.42 3.25
CA SER A 269 -5.93 -11.49 2.99
C SER A 269 -6.37 -12.39 1.85
N SER A 270 -7.68 -12.65 1.69
CA SER A 270 -8.21 -13.41 0.56
C SER A 270 -7.89 -12.73 -0.78
N LEU A 271 -7.99 -11.41 -0.84
CA LEU A 271 -7.66 -10.61 -2.03
C LEU A 271 -6.17 -10.67 -2.35
N LEU A 272 -5.32 -10.57 -1.31
CA LEU A 272 -3.87 -10.69 -1.47
C LEU A 272 -3.46 -12.10 -1.93
N LEU A 273 -4.03 -13.15 -1.35
CA LEU A 273 -3.76 -14.54 -1.75
C LEU A 273 -4.13 -14.78 -3.22
N ASN A 274 -5.27 -14.28 -3.68
CA ASN A 274 -5.69 -14.37 -5.08
C ASN A 274 -4.77 -13.58 -6.01
N HIS A 275 -4.32 -12.39 -5.61
CA HIS A 275 -3.36 -11.64 -6.41
C HIS A 275 -1.99 -12.35 -6.51
N LEU A 276 -1.54 -12.98 -5.43
CA LEU A 276 -0.31 -13.79 -5.43
C LEU A 276 -0.46 -15.08 -6.25
N LEU A 277 -1.68 -15.64 -6.35
CA LEU A 277 -1.99 -16.75 -7.24
C LEU A 277 -1.85 -16.38 -8.72
N GLU A 278 -2.32 -15.18 -9.09
CA GLU A 278 -2.22 -14.64 -10.44
C GLU A 278 -0.77 -14.30 -10.81
N THR A 279 -0.02 -13.71 -9.87
CA THR A 279 1.38 -13.29 -10.05
C THR A 279 2.41 -14.36 -9.67
N TRP A 280 1.97 -15.61 -9.48
CA TRP A 280 2.81 -16.71 -9.02
C TRP A 280 4.04 -16.96 -9.92
N GLU A 281 3.85 -17.00 -11.24
CA GLU A 281 4.91 -17.34 -12.20
C GLU A 281 6.01 -16.27 -12.30
N SER A 282 5.69 -15.01 -11.97
CA SER A 282 6.66 -13.90 -11.98
C SER A 282 7.41 -13.74 -10.65
N SER A 283 7.04 -14.50 -9.62
CA SER A 283 7.63 -14.40 -8.28
C SER A 283 8.98 -15.14 -8.17
N SER A 284 9.92 -14.59 -7.38
CA SER A 284 11.22 -15.22 -7.12
C SER A 284 11.09 -16.49 -6.27
N LYS A 285 11.93 -17.51 -6.53
CA LYS A 285 11.96 -18.78 -5.76
C LYS A 285 12.05 -18.57 -4.25
N LYS A 286 12.76 -17.53 -3.80
CA LYS A 286 12.87 -17.20 -2.36
C LYS A 286 11.53 -16.76 -1.79
N VAL A 287 10.79 -15.92 -2.52
CA VAL A 287 9.45 -15.44 -2.15
C VAL A 287 8.47 -16.60 -2.17
N GLN A 288 8.57 -17.48 -3.16
CA GLN A 288 7.78 -18.70 -3.27
C GLN A 288 7.95 -19.61 -2.04
N GLN A 289 9.18 -19.81 -1.57
CA GLN A 289 9.46 -20.60 -0.36
C GLN A 289 8.84 -19.96 0.90
N SER A 290 9.07 -18.67 1.13
CA SER A 290 8.47 -17.94 2.27
C SER A 290 6.95 -17.92 2.23
N LEU A 291 6.36 -17.79 1.04
CA LEU A 291 4.93 -17.89 0.84
C LEU A 291 4.42 -19.29 1.17
N GLN A 292 5.20 -20.34 0.91
CA GLN A 292 4.78 -21.73 1.17
C GLN A 292 4.60 -21.98 2.66
N GLU A 293 5.57 -21.54 3.45
CA GLU A 293 5.52 -21.62 4.91
C GLU A 293 4.34 -20.85 5.46
N THR A 294 4.12 -19.64 4.93
CA THR A 294 3.02 -18.77 5.33
C THR A 294 1.65 -19.37 5.00
N VAL A 295 1.46 -19.88 3.79
CA VAL A 295 0.20 -20.52 3.35
C VAL A 295 -0.09 -21.80 4.15
N ARG A 296 0.93 -22.59 4.48
CA ARG A 296 0.76 -23.75 5.38
C ARG A 296 0.29 -23.31 6.76
N SER A 297 0.86 -22.23 7.31
CA SER A 297 0.41 -21.64 8.56
C SER A 297 -1.06 -21.20 8.48
N PHE A 298 -1.44 -20.50 7.41
CA PHE A 298 -2.82 -20.05 7.20
C PHE A 298 -3.81 -21.20 7.05
N LYS A 299 -3.41 -22.29 6.39
CA LYS A 299 -4.26 -23.47 6.27
C LYS A 299 -4.63 -24.05 7.64
N VAL A 300 -3.66 -24.22 8.53
CA VAL A 300 -3.91 -24.70 9.90
C VAL A 300 -4.82 -23.73 10.64
N THR A 301 -4.56 -22.42 10.54
CA THR A 301 -5.41 -21.39 11.14
C THR A 301 -6.85 -21.42 10.60
N ASN A 302 -7.03 -21.64 9.30
CA ASN A 302 -8.37 -21.74 8.69
C ASN A 302 -9.13 -22.98 9.15
N GLU A 303 -8.44 -24.12 9.29
CA GLU A 303 -9.03 -25.35 9.83
C GLU A 303 -9.49 -25.14 11.27
N GLU A 304 -8.69 -24.46 12.11
CA GLU A 304 -9.07 -24.09 13.48
C GLU A 304 -10.25 -23.11 13.54
N LEU A 305 -10.26 -22.08 12.67
CA LEU A 305 -11.35 -21.11 12.61
C LEU A 305 -12.65 -21.74 12.11
N ALA A 306 -12.57 -22.60 11.10
CA ALA A 306 -13.71 -23.33 10.57
C ALA A 306 -14.30 -24.31 11.60
N ALA A 307 -13.46 -24.93 12.44
CA ALA A 307 -13.93 -25.79 13.53
C ALA A 307 -14.65 -25.04 14.66
N ARG A 308 -14.36 -23.74 14.84
CA ARG A 308 -14.94 -22.90 15.91
C ARG A 308 -16.21 -22.15 15.50
N ALA A 309 -16.41 -21.88 14.21
CA ALA A 309 -17.56 -21.14 13.71
C ALA A 309 -18.72 -22.09 13.37
N ALA A 310 -19.86 -21.94 14.06
CA ALA A 310 -21.09 -22.73 13.83
C ALA A 310 -21.86 -22.36 12.53
N GLY A 311 -21.28 -21.50 11.68
CA GLY A 311 -21.79 -21.10 10.39
C GLY A 311 -20.63 -20.60 9.54
N GLY A 312 -20.56 -21.05 8.29
CA GLY A 312 -19.41 -20.82 7.41
C GLY A 312 -19.12 -19.34 7.22
N ASP A 313 -18.07 -18.86 7.87
CA ASP A 313 -17.51 -17.53 7.62
C ASP A 313 -16.99 -17.50 6.18
N THR A 314 -17.65 -16.71 5.33
CA THR A 314 -17.37 -16.62 3.90
C THR A 314 -15.93 -16.23 3.62
N ASP A 315 -15.32 -15.44 4.51
CA ASP A 315 -13.95 -14.97 4.35
C ASP A 315 -12.93 -16.06 4.68
N VAL A 316 -13.20 -16.91 5.67
CA VAL A 316 -12.37 -18.08 6.00
C VAL A 316 -12.40 -19.08 4.84
N ALA A 317 -13.58 -19.35 4.30
CA ALA A 317 -13.72 -20.26 3.15
C ALA A 317 -12.99 -19.74 1.90
N ALA A 318 -13.08 -18.43 1.62
CA ALA A 318 -12.35 -17.80 0.51
C ALA A 318 -10.83 -17.90 0.69
N CYS A 319 -10.31 -17.65 1.90
CA CYS A 319 -8.89 -17.78 2.17
C CYS A 319 -8.41 -19.24 2.08
N ASP A 320 -9.20 -20.20 2.58
CA ASP A 320 -8.87 -21.62 2.53
C ASP A 320 -8.81 -22.13 1.07
N ALA A 321 -9.76 -21.72 0.24
CA ALA A 321 -9.75 -22.02 -1.19
C ALA A 321 -8.47 -21.49 -1.87
N ALA A 322 -8.13 -20.21 -1.65
CA ALA A 322 -6.92 -19.61 -2.21
C ALA A 322 -5.63 -20.29 -1.71
N CYS A 323 -5.57 -20.66 -0.43
CA CYS A 323 -4.44 -21.39 0.15
C CYS A 323 -4.26 -22.78 -0.49
N LYS A 324 -5.35 -23.53 -0.70
CA LYS A 324 -5.32 -24.84 -1.36
C LYS A 324 -4.81 -24.73 -2.79
N GLU A 325 -5.27 -23.73 -3.53
CA GLU A 325 -4.82 -23.51 -4.90
C GLU A 325 -3.34 -23.15 -4.98
N LEU A 326 -2.85 -22.29 -4.08
CA LEU A 326 -1.42 -21.93 -3.99
C LEU A 326 -0.57 -23.17 -3.74
N LEU A 327 -0.94 -23.99 -2.76
CA LEU A 327 -0.21 -25.22 -2.44
C LEU A 327 -0.21 -26.22 -3.60
N CYS A 328 -1.31 -26.29 -4.36
CA CYS A 328 -1.37 -27.10 -5.59
C CYS A 328 -0.41 -26.57 -6.66
N LYS A 329 -0.38 -25.26 -6.93
CA LYS A 329 0.59 -24.65 -7.87
C LYS A 329 2.04 -24.89 -7.43
N MET A 330 2.31 -24.80 -6.14
CA MET A 330 3.65 -24.98 -5.54
C MET A 330 4.21 -26.39 -5.64
N ARG A 331 3.35 -27.42 -5.66
CA ARG A 331 3.79 -28.80 -5.91
C ARG A 331 4.28 -29.01 -7.34
N GLY A 332 4.12 -28.00 -8.20
CA GLY A 332 4.47 -28.03 -9.60
C GLY A 332 3.54 -28.95 -10.40
N ARG A 333 3.64 -28.88 -11.72
CA ARG A 333 3.32 -30.02 -12.57
C ARG A 333 4.28 -31.14 -12.17
N GLY A 334 3.98 -31.89 -11.13
CA GLY A 334 4.69 -33.13 -10.84
C GLY A 334 4.76 -33.92 -12.15
N LEU A 335 5.92 -34.51 -12.44
CA LEU A 335 6.03 -35.44 -13.57
C LEU A 335 4.78 -36.32 -13.53
N PRO A 336 4.04 -36.46 -14.63
CA PRO A 336 2.79 -37.19 -14.63
C PRO A 336 3.13 -38.67 -14.58
N TRP A 337 3.68 -39.13 -13.46
CA TRP A 337 4.02 -40.51 -13.15
C TRP A 337 2.92 -41.48 -13.56
N PRO A 338 1.61 -41.21 -13.37
CA PRO A 338 0.58 -42.09 -13.91
C PRO A 338 0.56 -42.16 -15.44
N ARG A 339 0.80 -41.04 -16.14
CA ARG A 339 0.88 -41.01 -17.61
C ARG A 339 2.19 -41.64 -18.13
N LEU A 340 3.32 -41.41 -17.46
CA LEU A 340 4.60 -42.05 -17.78
C LEU A 340 4.55 -43.55 -17.52
N LEU A 341 3.93 -43.98 -16.42
CA LEU A 341 3.66 -45.39 -16.12
C LEU A 341 2.74 -45.99 -17.18
N LEU A 342 1.69 -45.29 -17.59
CA LEU A 342 0.80 -45.75 -18.67
C LEU A 342 1.56 -45.91 -19.99
N VAL A 343 2.39 -44.94 -20.38
CA VAL A 343 3.22 -45.02 -21.59
C VAL A 343 4.20 -46.20 -21.49
N LEU A 344 4.85 -46.40 -20.34
CA LEU A 344 5.74 -47.52 -20.10
C LEU A 344 5.00 -48.87 -20.22
N LEU A 345 3.79 -48.97 -19.65
CA LEU A 345 2.95 -50.16 -19.75
C LEU A 345 2.52 -50.44 -21.20
N LEU A 346 2.14 -49.41 -21.96
CA LEU A 346 1.79 -49.55 -23.38
C LEU A 346 2.98 -50.00 -24.22
N LEU A 347 4.18 -49.46 -23.97
CA LEU A 347 5.41 -49.90 -24.62
C LEU A 347 5.78 -51.34 -24.26
N ALA A 348 5.65 -51.71 -22.98
CA ALA A 348 5.89 -53.09 -22.54
C ALA A 348 4.88 -54.08 -23.15
N ALA A 349 3.60 -53.72 -23.20
CA ALA A 349 2.57 -54.53 -23.85
C ALA A 349 2.82 -54.64 -25.37
N GLY A 350 3.18 -53.55 -26.03
CA GLY A 350 3.55 -53.54 -27.44
C GLY A 350 4.78 -54.41 -27.74
N PHE A 351 5.81 -54.34 -26.89
CA PHE A 351 7.00 -55.19 -26.97
C PHE A 351 6.64 -56.67 -26.78
N LEU A 352 5.82 -57.00 -25.78
CA LEU A 352 5.35 -58.37 -25.55
C LEU A 352 4.54 -58.90 -26.75
N LEU A 353 3.63 -58.09 -27.30
CA LEU A 353 2.84 -58.47 -28.46
C LEU A 353 3.72 -58.67 -29.70
N HIS A 354 4.70 -57.80 -29.92
CA HIS A 354 5.66 -57.92 -31.02
C HIS A 354 6.57 -59.15 -30.86
N ASP A 355 7.08 -59.41 -29.66
CA ASP A 355 7.93 -60.58 -29.34
C ASP A 355 7.15 -61.90 -29.52
N VAL A 356 5.87 -61.94 -29.12
CA VAL A 356 5.00 -63.10 -29.34
C VAL A 356 4.66 -63.29 -30.81
N HIS A 357 4.40 -62.20 -31.55
CA HIS A 357 4.09 -62.27 -32.98
C HIS A 357 5.30 -62.75 -33.80
N THR A 358 6.50 -62.24 -33.48
CA THR A 358 7.76 -62.65 -34.14
C THR A 358 8.14 -64.09 -33.85
N HIS A 359 7.87 -64.61 -32.65
CA HIS A 359 8.22 -65.99 -32.25
C HIS A 359 7.05 -66.98 -32.38
N GLY A 360 5.89 -66.54 -32.90
CA GLY A 360 4.71 -67.37 -33.19
C GLY A 360 3.96 -67.96 -31.99
N SER A 361 4.55 -67.95 -30.79
CA SER A 361 3.88 -68.39 -29.56
C SER A 361 4.51 -67.76 -28.32
N PHE A 362 3.70 -67.57 -27.26
CA PHE A 362 4.20 -67.05 -25.98
C PHE A 362 5.25 -67.97 -25.34
N GLN A 363 5.21 -69.28 -25.58
CA GLN A 363 6.18 -70.21 -25.00
C GLN A 363 7.57 -70.13 -25.66
N ALA A 364 7.63 -69.66 -26.91
CA ALA A 364 8.87 -69.50 -27.67
C ALA A 364 9.51 -68.11 -27.53
N SER A 365 8.78 -67.14 -26.95
CA SER A 365 9.20 -65.74 -26.87
C SER A 365 10.34 -65.52 -25.88
N SER A 366 11.15 -64.48 -26.13
CA SER A 366 12.26 -64.12 -25.25
C SER A 366 11.77 -63.65 -23.88
N CYS A 367 10.59 -63.02 -23.84
CA CYS A 367 9.93 -62.59 -22.60
C CYS A 367 9.54 -63.78 -21.70
N ALA A 368 9.03 -64.87 -22.27
CA ALA A 368 8.69 -66.07 -21.48
C ALA A 368 9.93 -66.80 -20.95
N ARG A 369 11.05 -66.74 -21.69
CA ARG A 369 12.34 -67.26 -21.24
C ARG A 369 12.87 -66.46 -20.05
N LEU A 370 12.79 -65.13 -20.10
CA LEU A 370 13.16 -64.25 -19.00
C LEU A 370 12.27 -64.45 -17.76
N LEU A 371 10.94 -64.56 -17.93
CA LEU A 371 9.98 -64.85 -16.86
C LEU A 371 10.20 -66.21 -16.19
N ARG A 372 10.71 -67.21 -16.92
CA ARG A 372 11.15 -68.48 -16.34
C ARG A 372 12.44 -68.32 -15.55
N SER A 373 13.43 -67.62 -16.12
CA SER A 373 14.73 -67.41 -15.47
C SER A 373 14.63 -66.58 -14.18
N SER A 374 13.63 -65.69 -14.07
CA SER A 374 13.38 -64.90 -12.87
C SER A 374 12.49 -65.60 -11.83
N GLY A 375 11.95 -66.78 -12.12
CA GLY A 375 11.10 -67.54 -11.19
C GLY A 375 9.69 -66.98 -10.99
N VAL A 376 9.27 -65.96 -11.73
CA VAL A 376 7.99 -65.24 -11.55
C VAL A 376 6.82 -65.91 -12.29
N LEU A 377 7.11 -66.85 -13.21
CA LEU A 377 6.11 -67.55 -14.02
C LEU A 377 4.94 -68.20 -13.22
N PRO A 378 5.16 -68.85 -12.05
CA PRO A 378 4.07 -69.47 -11.30
C PRO A 378 3.08 -68.45 -10.72
N ALA A 379 3.57 -67.26 -10.35
CA ALA A 379 2.73 -66.17 -9.87
C ALA A 379 1.87 -65.60 -11.00
N TRP A 380 2.46 -65.42 -12.20
CA TRP A 380 1.74 -64.97 -13.38
C TRP A 380 0.60 -65.91 -13.78
N GLN A 381 0.84 -67.22 -13.75
CA GLN A 381 -0.18 -68.23 -14.06
C GLN A 381 -1.33 -68.27 -13.04
N LYS A 382 -1.05 -67.98 -11.76
CA LYS A 382 -2.10 -67.86 -10.74
C LYS A 382 -2.98 -66.63 -10.99
N VAL A 383 -2.37 -65.49 -11.29
CA VAL A 383 -3.09 -64.24 -11.60
C VAL A 383 -3.93 -64.38 -12.87
N SER A 384 -3.40 -64.99 -13.93
CA SER A 384 -4.16 -65.18 -15.18
C SER A 384 -5.39 -66.07 -14.98
N ARG A 385 -5.28 -67.14 -14.18
CA ARG A 385 -6.41 -68.02 -13.85
C ARG A 385 -7.47 -67.30 -13.03
N ALA A 386 -7.06 -66.47 -12.06
CA ALA A 386 -7.98 -65.68 -11.25
C ALA A 386 -8.75 -64.63 -12.09
N CYS A 387 -8.07 -63.95 -13.01
CA CYS A 387 -8.74 -63.00 -13.93
C CYS A 387 -9.73 -63.69 -14.88
N LEU A 388 -9.42 -64.91 -15.36
CA LEU A 388 -10.33 -65.70 -16.21
C LEU A 388 -11.56 -66.20 -15.44
N GLN A 389 -11.46 -66.40 -14.12
CA GLN A 389 -12.57 -66.81 -13.28
C GLN A 389 -13.48 -65.65 -12.87
N GLY A 390 -12.94 -64.43 -12.73
CA GLY A 390 -13.71 -63.22 -12.40
C GLY A 390 -14.50 -62.58 -13.56
N TYR A 391 -14.39 -63.13 -14.78
CA TYR A 391 -15.09 -62.67 -15.98
C TYR A 391 -16.26 -63.58 -16.39
N ARG A 392 -16.54 -64.64 -15.62
CA ARG A 392 -17.75 -65.46 -15.67
C ARG A 392 -18.70 -65.04 -14.57
#